data_AF-A0A352TCG1-F1
#
_entry.id   AF-A0A352TCG1-F1
#
_cell.length_a   1.000
_cell.length_b   1.000
_cell.length_c   1.000
_cell.angle_alpha   90.00
_cell.angle_beta   90.00
_cell.angle_gamma   90.00
#
_symmetry.space_group_name_H-M   'P 1'
#
loop_
_entity.id
_entity.type
_entity.pdbx_description
1 polymer ?
#
loop_
_entity_poly.entity_id
_entity_poly.type
_entity_poly.pdbx_seq_one_letter_code
_entity_poly.pdbx_strand_id
1 'polypeptide(L)'
;MQKKTVSAETIMHIAAVFILVIATGVSLVSTPDPYTVIPKVEITVPIINALCVVLALVLLFIPRNTALECSILAIQAVSTCLTGYESLGIFLFSALLLILFCDGFFKKHAVRRILILFVIWLAVLPGIIPHGIERYILAIAESIFIIAFYCFIYKKLESLLKPLVTLYIPESICPAVKDIKKGDKLSLTSCGLNEREVQFTFDFLVNNKTYRQIADEQYVSISTVKKVMADVLKKFGVRNQNDLKILLLQYKIER
;
A
#
# COMPACT_ATOMS: atom_id res chain seq x y z
N MET A 1 -20.64 -21.81 -8.62
CA MET A 1 -19.20 -21.49 -8.41
C MET A 1 -19.02 -19.99 -8.44
N GLN A 2 -18.49 -19.36 -7.39
CA GLN A 2 -18.02 -17.97 -7.49
C GLN A 2 -16.71 -17.95 -8.27
N LYS A 3 -16.60 -17.07 -9.27
CA LYS A 3 -15.31 -16.76 -9.91
C LYS A 3 -14.41 -16.12 -8.84
N LYS A 4 -13.32 -16.80 -8.44
CA LYS A 4 -12.23 -16.14 -7.70
C LYS A 4 -11.63 -15.08 -8.62
N THR A 5 -11.98 -13.82 -8.39
CA THR A 5 -11.31 -12.70 -9.05
C THR A 5 -9.87 -12.63 -8.57
N VAL A 6 -8.92 -12.70 -9.50
CA VAL A 6 -7.48 -12.58 -9.22
C VAL A 6 -7.23 -11.20 -8.60
N SER A 7 -6.50 -11.13 -7.48
CA SER A 7 -6.19 -9.83 -6.86
C SER A 7 -5.12 -9.09 -7.65
N ALA A 8 -5.07 -7.76 -7.50
CA ALA A 8 -4.02 -6.94 -8.12
C ALA A 8 -2.61 -7.39 -7.69
N GLU A 9 -2.45 -7.77 -6.41
CA GLU A 9 -1.23 -8.38 -5.85
C GLU A 9 -0.81 -9.62 -6.67
N THR A 10 -1.73 -10.55 -6.93
CA THR A 10 -1.43 -11.77 -7.71
C THR A 10 -1.10 -11.45 -9.18
N ILE A 11 -1.76 -10.47 -9.81
CA ILE A 11 -1.43 -10.04 -11.19
C ILE A 11 0.00 -9.48 -11.24
N MET A 12 0.36 -8.63 -10.28
CA MET A 12 1.69 -8.06 -10.14
C MET A 12 2.75 -9.15 -9.92
N HIS A 13 2.49 -10.14 -9.05
CA HIS A 13 3.42 -11.25 -8.82
C HIS A 13 3.60 -12.14 -10.06
N ILE A 14 2.54 -12.39 -10.85
CA ILE A 14 2.65 -13.11 -12.13
C ILE A 14 3.54 -12.33 -13.11
N ALA A 15 3.37 -11.01 -13.21
CA ALA A 15 4.21 -10.15 -14.05
C ALA A 15 5.67 -10.12 -13.57
N ALA A 16 5.90 -10.08 -12.25
CA ALA A 16 7.23 -10.15 -11.65
C ALA A 16 7.94 -11.48 -11.95
N VAL A 17 7.24 -12.62 -11.81
CA VAL A 17 7.77 -13.95 -12.20
C VAL A 17 8.15 -13.96 -13.69
N PHE A 18 7.28 -13.44 -14.57
CA PHE A 18 7.56 -13.39 -16.01
C PHE A 18 8.81 -12.57 -16.34
N ILE A 19 8.94 -11.36 -15.79
CA ILE A 19 10.12 -10.50 -15.99
C ILE A 19 11.39 -11.17 -15.42
N LEU A 20 11.32 -11.76 -14.22
CA LEU A 20 12.48 -12.40 -13.59
C LEU A 20 12.92 -13.66 -14.33
N VAL A 21 12.01 -14.44 -14.93
CA VAL A 21 12.36 -15.58 -15.79
C VAL A 21 13.08 -15.11 -17.05
N ILE A 22 12.60 -14.04 -17.70
CA ILE A 22 13.28 -13.43 -18.85
C ILE A 22 14.66 -12.90 -18.43
N ALA A 23 14.76 -12.15 -17.33
CA ALA A 23 16.01 -11.63 -16.80
C ALA A 23 17.02 -12.74 -16.48
N THR A 24 16.56 -13.86 -15.91
CA THR A 24 17.39 -15.06 -15.69
C THR A 24 17.92 -15.60 -17.01
N GLY A 25 17.04 -15.81 -18.00
CA GLY A 25 17.41 -16.31 -19.33
C GLY A 25 18.41 -15.40 -20.04
N VAL A 26 18.18 -14.09 -20.04
CA VAL A 26 19.11 -13.08 -20.60
C VAL A 26 20.46 -13.13 -19.88
N SER A 27 20.47 -13.15 -18.55
CA SER A 27 21.73 -13.20 -17.78
C SER A 27 22.57 -14.46 -17.99
N LEU A 28 21.99 -15.55 -18.50
CA LEU A 28 22.69 -16.79 -18.84
C LEU A 28 23.32 -16.79 -20.25
N VAL A 29 22.88 -15.90 -21.15
CA VAL A 29 23.31 -15.89 -22.56
C VAL A 29 24.00 -14.60 -22.99
N SER A 30 23.77 -13.49 -22.28
CA SER A 30 24.43 -12.22 -22.54
C SER A 30 25.89 -12.24 -22.09
N THR A 31 26.77 -11.67 -22.92
CA THR A 31 28.13 -11.31 -22.49
C THR A 31 28.06 -10.34 -21.31
N PRO A 32 28.76 -10.60 -20.18
CA PRO A 32 28.69 -9.72 -19.04
C PRO A 32 29.27 -8.33 -19.32
N ASP A 33 28.76 -7.30 -18.64
CA ASP A 33 29.33 -5.95 -18.70
C ASP A 33 30.75 -5.95 -18.09
N PRO A 34 31.81 -5.58 -18.82
CA PRO A 34 33.18 -5.58 -18.31
C PRO A 34 33.45 -4.50 -17.23
N TYR A 35 32.55 -3.54 -17.06
CA TYR A 35 32.66 -2.47 -16.07
C TYR A 35 31.89 -2.74 -14.77
N THR A 36 31.17 -3.87 -14.67
CA THR A 36 30.46 -4.23 -13.44
C THR A 36 31.42 -4.46 -12.26
N VAL A 37 31.01 -4.01 -11.07
CA VAL A 37 31.70 -4.32 -9.81
C VAL A 37 31.29 -5.67 -9.21
N ILE A 38 30.36 -6.41 -9.83
CA ILE A 38 29.90 -7.71 -9.33
C ILE A 38 30.96 -8.79 -9.64
N PRO A 39 31.54 -9.45 -8.62
CA PRO A 39 32.51 -10.51 -8.85
C PRO A 39 31.83 -11.73 -9.51
N LYS A 40 32.48 -12.28 -10.53
CA LYS A 40 31.97 -13.43 -11.31
C LYS A 40 30.53 -13.21 -11.78
N VAL A 41 30.24 -12.04 -12.34
CA VAL A 41 28.93 -11.59 -12.85
C VAL A 41 28.19 -12.67 -13.65
N GLU A 42 28.89 -13.42 -14.50
CA GLU A 42 28.39 -14.55 -15.32
C GLU A 42 27.78 -15.72 -14.53
N ILE A 43 28.10 -15.83 -13.23
CA ILE A 43 27.55 -16.83 -12.29
C ILE A 43 26.64 -16.13 -11.27
N THR A 44 27.11 -15.01 -10.72
CA THR A 44 26.44 -14.30 -9.61
C THR A 44 25.08 -13.74 -10.00
N VAL A 45 24.96 -13.11 -11.18
CA VAL A 45 23.69 -12.49 -11.61
C VAL A 45 22.62 -13.53 -11.98
N PRO A 46 22.93 -14.60 -12.75
CA PRO A 46 21.99 -15.70 -12.95
C PRO A 46 21.50 -16.35 -11.65
N ILE A 47 22.38 -16.55 -10.66
CA ILE A 47 21.97 -17.10 -9.36
C ILE A 47 21.04 -16.14 -8.63
N ILE A 48 21.34 -14.83 -8.58
CA ILE A 48 20.47 -13.82 -7.96
C ILE A 48 19.09 -13.80 -8.65
N ASN A 49 19.06 -13.80 -9.98
CA ASN A 49 17.82 -13.80 -10.74
C ASN A 49 17.00 -15.07 -10.51
N ALA A 50 17.63 -16.25 -10.56
CA ALA A 50 16.97 -17.53 -10.30
C ALA A 50 16.41 -17.62 -8.86
N LEU A 51 17.15 -17.13 -7.85
CA LEU A 51 16.65 -17.04 -6.48
C LEU A 51 15.44 -16.10 -6.40
N CYS A 52 15.49 -14.93 -7.04
CA CYS A 52 14.35 -14.02 -7.10
C CYS A 52 13.13 -14.62 -7.83
N VAL A 53 13.31 -15.42 -8.89
CA VAL A 53 12.22 -16.20 -9.52
C VAL A 53 11.58 -17.14 -8.50
N VAL A 54 12.37 -17.92 -7.75
CA VAL A 54 11.84 -18.85 -6.73
C VAL A 54 11.06 -18.10 -5.64
N LEU A 55 11.59 -16.99 -5.14
CA LEU A 55 10.92 -16.16 -4.14
C LEU A 55 9.63 -15.51 -4.69
N ALA A 56 9.62 -15.08 -5.96
CA ALA A 56 8.42 -14.55 -6.62
C ALA A 56 7.35 -15.63 -6.87
N LEU A 57 7.76 -16.88 -7.15
CA LEU A 57 6.83 -18.02 -7.19
C LEU A 57 6.21 -18.31 -5.82
N VAL A 58 6.97 -18.19 -4.72
CA VAL A 58 6.42 -18.29 -3.35
C VAL A 58 5.37 -17.20 -3.07
N LEU A 59 5.56 -15.98 -3.59
CA LEU A 59 4.58 -14.89 -3.50
C LEU A 59 3.26 -15.14 -4.26
N LEU A 60 3.20 -16.13 -5.18
CA LEU A 60 1.91 -16.56 -5.76
C LEU A 60 1.05 -17.33 -4.76
N PHE A 61 1.67 -18.05 -3.82
CA PHE A 61 0.99 -18.80 -2.76
C PHE A 61 0.76 -17.96 -1.50
N ILE A 62 1.64 -16.98 -1.23
CA ILE A 62 1.56 -16.08 -0.06
C ILE A 62 1.60 -14.61 -0.51
N PRO A 63 0.56 -14.11 -1.22
CA PRO A 63 0.60 -12.80 -1.89
C PRO A 63 0.57 -11.58 -0.98
N ARG A 64 0.48 -11.75 0.34
CA ARG A 64 0.50 -10.66 1.33
C ARG A 64 1.78 -10.62 2.18
N ASN A 65 2.85 -11.25 1.71
CA ASN A 65 4.13 -11.23 2.40
C ASN A 65 4.98 -10.03 1.96
N THR A 66 4.63 -8.84 2.46
CA THR A 66 5.33 -7.58 2.15
C THR A 66 6.84 -7.67 2.42
N ALA A 67 7.26 -8.42 3.44
CA ALA A 67 8.68 -8.58 3.76
C ALA A 67 9.45 -9.33 2.66
N LEU A 68 8.84 -10.35 2.06
CA LEU A 68 9.41 -11.11 0.95
C LEU A 68 9.44 -10.29 -0.34
N GLU A 69 8.37 -9.56 -0.63
CA GLU A 69 8.29 -8.62 -1.76
C GLU A 69 9.37 -7.54 -1.68
N CYS A 70 9.49 -6.87 -0.52
CA CYS A 70 10.54 -5.89 -0.24
C CYS A 70 11.94 -6.49 -0.38
N SER A 71 12.13 -7.76 0.01
CA SER A 71 13.43 -8.44 -0.10
C SER A 71 13.82 -8.69 -1.55
N ILE A 72 12.88 -9.14 -2.39
CA ILE A 72 13.10 -9.32 -3.84
C ILE A 72 13.45 -7.98 -4.48
N LEU A 73 12.67 -6.92 -4.22
CA LEU A 73 12.92 -5.59 -4.78
C LEU A 73 14.25 -4.99 -4.33
N ALA A 74 14.64 -5.17 -3.06
CA ALA A 74 15.94 -4.71 -2.57
C ALA A 74 17.11 -5.41 -3.27
N ILE A 75 17.05 -6.75 -3.39
CA ILE A 75 18.09 -7.56 -4.05
C ILE A 75 18.19 -7.18 -5.53
N GLN A 76 17.05 -7.09 -6.23
CA GLN A 76 17.02 -6.75 -7.65
C GLN A 76 17.43 -5.30 -7.92
N ALA A 77 16.99 -4.34 -7.11
CA ALA A 77 17.43 -2.94 -7.23
C ALA A 77 18.96 -2.80 -7.18
N VAL A 78 19.61 -3.46 -6.22
CA VAL A 78 21.07 -3.47 -6.09
C VAL A 78 21.72 -4.21 -7.25
N SER A 79 21.30 -5.43 -7.54
CA SER A 79 21.91 -6.24 -8.60
C SER A 79 21.81 -5.56 -9.97
N THR A 80 20.62 -5.10 -10.35
CA THR A 80 20.35 -4.44 -11.64
C THR A 80 21.14 -3.13 -11.78
N CYS A 81 21.24 -2.34 -10.71
CA CYS A 81 22.04 -1.12 -10.69
C CYS A 81 23.54 -1.40 -10.92
N LEU A 82 24.09 -2.39 -10.22
CA LEU A 82 25.51 -2.75 -10.30
C LEU A 82 25.88 -3.49 -11.61
N THR A 83 24.91 -4.01 -12.37
CA THR A 83 25.09 -4.54 -13.74
C THR A 83 24.96 -3.47 -14.84
N GLY A 84 24.96 -2.18 -14.52
CA GLY A 84 24.90 -1.10 -15.52
C GLY A 84 23.50 -0.82 -16.09
N TYR A 85 22.44 -1.19 -15.36
CA TYR A 85 21.04 -0.81 -15.65
C TYR A 85 20.50 0.12 -14.56
N GLU A 86 21.19 1.23 -14.31
CA GLU A 86 20.96 2.14 -13.16
C GLU A 86 19.51 2.61 -13.03
N SER A 87 18.88 3.14 -14.08
CA SER A 87 17.50 3.67 -13.98
C SER A 87 16.47 2.59 -13.63
N LEU A 88 16.69 1.33 -14.05
CA LEU A 88 15.83 0.21 -13.62
C LEU A 88 16.09 -0.16 -12.16
N GLY A 89 17.36 -0.15 -11.72
CA GLY A 89 17.71 -0.33 -10.31
C GLY A 89 17.12 0.75 -9.39
N ILE A 90 17.21 2.02 -9.80
CA ILE A 90 16.62 3.18 -9.10
C ILE A 90 15.09 3.06 -9.07
N PHE A 91 14.45 2.66 -10.17
CA PHE A 91 13.01 2.40 -10.20
C PHE A 91 12.59 1.32 -9.20
N LEU A 92 13.31 0.18 -9.14
CA LEU A 92 13.02 -0.91 -8.21
C LEU A 92 13.23 -0.50 -6.74
N PHE A 93 14.28 0.28 -6.44
CA PHE A 93 14.48 0.85 -5.10
C PHE A 93 13.36 1.84 -4.73
N SER A 94 12.89 2.62 -5.70
CA SER A 94 11.80 3.58 -5.50
C SER A 94 10.44 2.87 -5.30
N ALA A 95 10.20 1.76 -6.01
CA ALA A 95 9.05 0.89 -5.79
C ALA A 95 9.06 0.24 -4.39
N LEU A 96 10.21 -0.23 -3.92
CA LEU A 96 10.42 -0.70 -2.55
C LEU A 96 10.01 0.37 -1.52
N LEU A 97 10.43 1.63 -1.71
CA LEU A 97 10.03 2.73 -0.82
C LEU A 97 8.50 2.97 -0.83
N LEU A 98 7.85 2.85 -1.99
CA LEU A 98 6.37 2.96 -2.08
C LEU A 98 5.66 1.83 -1.34
N ILE A 99 6.11 0.58 -1.47
CA ILE A 99 5.49 -0.58 -0.79
C ILE A 99 5.66 -0.46 0.73
N LEU A 100 6.86 -0.13 1.21
CA LEU A 100 7.09 0.18 2.63
C LEU A 100 6.21 1.34 3.13
N PHE A 101 5.93 2.33 2.27
CA PHE A 101 4.99 3.40 2.59
C PHE A 101 3.55 2.90 2.74
N CYS A 102 3.06 2.12 1.77
CA CYS A 102 1.70 1.56 1.76
C CYS A 102 1.43 0.59 2.93
N ASP A 103 2.40 -0.27 3.29
CA ASP A 103 2.34 -1.15 4.47
C ASP A 103 2.32 -0.34 5.80
N GLY A 104 2.80 0.91 5.73
CA GLY A 104 2.86 1.83 6.85
C GLY A 104 4.12 1.67 7.70
N PHE A 105 5.19 1.13 7.13
CA PHE A 105 6.51 1.08 7.76
C PHE A 105 7.00 2.48 8.20
N PHE A 106 6.59 3.54 7.49
CA PHE A 106 6.94 4.91 7.83
C PHE A 106 5.99 5.61 8.83
N LYS A 107 4.94 4.94 9.36
CA LYS A 107 3.96 5.52 10.32
C LYS A 107 4.60 6.17 11.55
N LYS A 108 5.78 5.70 11.99
CA LYS A 108 6.57 6.30 13.07
C LYS A 108 7.98 6.63 12.58
N HIS A 109 8.46 7.83 12.89
CA HIS A 109 9.80 8.32 12.51
C HIS A 109 10.09 8.25 10.99
N ALA A 110 9.09 8.58 10.16
CA ALA A 110 9.16 8.53 8.69
C ALA A 110 10.50 9.07 8.13
N VAL A 111 10.83 10.32 8.45
CA VAL A 111 12.03 11.01 7.97
C VAL A 111 13.31 10.23 8.29
N ARG A 112 13.46 9.74 9.53
CA ARG A 112 14.66 8.97 9.95
C ARG A 112 14.76 7.64 9.20
N ARG A 113 13.64 6.94 9.01
CA ARG A 113 13.61 5.64 8.31
C ARG A 113 13.90 5.79 6.81
N ILE A 114 13.31 6.80 6.17
CA ILE A 114 13.58 7.14 4.76
C ILE A 114 15.04 7.54 4.59
N LEU A 115 15.58 8.40 5.46
CA LEU A 115 16.99 8.82 5.42
C LEU A 115 17.96 7.63 5.54
N ILE A 116 17.70 6.68 6.45
CA ILE A 116 18.54 5.48 6.59
C ILE A 116 18.53 4.65 5.30
N LEU A 117 17.35 4.39 4.72
CA LEU A 117 17.24 3.63 3.46
C LEU A 117 17.91 4.36 2.29
N PHE A 118 17.81 5.69 2.24
CA PHE A 118 18.47 6.49 1.22
C PHE A 118 20.00 6.52 1.39
N VAL A 119 20.51 6.57 2.62
CA VAL A 119 21.97 6.44 2.90
C VAL A 119 22.49 5.07 2.49
N ILE A 120 21.71 4.00 2.73
CA ILE A 120 22.04 2.65 2.24
C ILE A 120 22.07 2.62 0.71
N TRP A 121 21.11 3.25 0.03
CA TRP A 121 21.10 3.35 -1.44
C TRP A 121 22.28 4.16 -2.00
N LEU A 122 22.61 5.29 -1.39
CA LEU A 122 23.78 6.09 -1.77
C LEU A 122 25.11 5.32 -1.65
N ALA A 123 25.20 4.30 -0.79
CA ALA A 123 26.37 3.43 -0.70
C ALA A 123 26.49 2.43 -1.88
N VAL A 124 25.41 2.20 -2.64
CA VAL A 124 25.39 1.32 -3.83
C VAL A 124 25.86 2.07 -5.08
N LEU A 125 25.45 3.33 -5.23
CA LEU A 125 25.71 4.13 -6.44
C LEU A 125 27.19 4.26 -6.85
N PRO A 126 28.19 4.31 -5.94
CA PRO A 126 29.61 4.29 -6.33
C PRO A 126 30.02 3.10 -7.21
N GLY A 127 29.29 1.98 -7.18
CA GLY A 127 29.49 0.85 -8.09
C GLY A 127 29.17 1.15 -9.57
N ILE A 128 28.53 2.29 -9.86
CA ILE A 128 28.29 2.79 -11.23
C ILE A 128 29.54 3.48 -11.78
N ILE A 129 30.42 4.05 -10.94
CA ILE A 129 31.57 4.88 -11.36
C ILE A 129 32.43 4.25 -12.48
N PRO A 130 32.74 2.93 -12.48
CA PRO A 130 33.50 2.31 -13.58
C PRO A 130 32.84 2.40 -14.96
N HIS A 131 31.52 2.57 -15.02
CA HIS A 131 30.75 2.71 -16.26
C HIS A 131 30.69 4.17 -16.76
N GLY A 132 31.12 5.15 -15.95
CA GLY A 132 31.07 6.59 -16.28
C GLY A 132 30.76 7.47 -15.05
N ILE A 133 31.49 8.58 -14.91
CA ILE A 133 31.25 9.56 -13.82
C ILE A 133 29.94 10.31 -14.07
N GLU A 134 29.63 10.62 -15.32
CA GLU A 134 28.38 11.20 -15.78
C GLU A 134 27.18 10.31 -15.47
N ARG A 135 27.30 8.98 -15.64
CA ARG A 135 26.26 8.01 -15.24
C ARG A 135 26.05 7.99 -13.73
N TYR A 136 27.13 8.01 -12.95
CA TYR A 136 27.06 8.11 -11.48
C TYR A 136 26.37 9.40 -11.00
N ILE A 137 26.72 10.55 -11.57
CA ILE A 137 26.08 11.84 -11.26
C ILE A 137 24.60 11.82 -11.65
N LEU A 138 24.26 11.27 -12.82
CA LEU A 138 22.89 11.13 -13.29
C LEU A 138 22.07 10.21 -12.37
N ALA A 139 22.63 9.08 -11.94
CA ALA A 139 21.98 8.15 -11.02
C ALA A 139 21.67 8.76 -9.65
N ILE A 140 22.55 9.63 -9.13
CA ILE A 140 22.28 10.43 -7.92
C ILE A 140 21.12 11.41 -8.17
N ALA A 141 21.18 12.15 -9.28
CA ALA A 141 20.16 13.14 -9.62
C ALA A 141 18.77 12.49 -9.84
N GLU A 142 18.72 11.36 -10.54
CA GLU A 142 17.51 10.56 -10.77
C GLU A 142 16.96 10.00 -9.43
N SER A 143 17.81 9.46 -8.57
CA SER A 143 17.41 8.97 -7.24
C SER A 143 16.80 10.08 -6.37
N ILE A 144 17.40 11.27 -6.34
CA ILE A 144 16.89 12.44 -5.61
C ILE A 144 15.57 12.91 -6.23
N PHE A 145 15.50 13.00 -7.57
CA PHE A 145 14.31 13.44 -8.29
C PHE A 145 13.11 12.52 -8.03
N ILE A 146 13.27 11.20 -8.13
CA ILE A 146 12.17 10.25 -7.94
C ILE A 146 11.66 10.29 -6.50
N ILE A 147 12.55 10.38 -5.50
CA ILE A 147 12.14 10.51 -4.09
C ILE A 147 11.39 11.84 -3.85
N ALA A 148 11.88 12.96 -4.41
CA ALA A 148 11.20 14.24 -4.32
C ALA A 148 9.83 14.22 -5.03
N PHE A 149 9.75 13.59 -6.19
CA PHE A 149 8.52 13.40 -6.96
C PHE A 149 7.50 12.55 -6.21
N TYR A 150 7.92 11.44 -5.59
CA TYR A 150 7.04 10.61 -4.76
C TYR A 150 6.60 11.33 -3.47
N CYS A 151 7.47 12.15 -2.86
CA CYS A 151 7.07 13.04 -1.76
C CYS A 151 6.00 14.06 -2.22
N PHE A 152 6.13 14.62 -3.42
CA PHE A 152 5.12 15.53 -4.01
C PHE A 152 3.80 14.81 -4.29
N ILE A 153 3.83 13.63 -4.92
CA ILE A 153 2.64 12.81 -5.17
C ILE A 153 1.97 12.42 -3.85
N TYR A 154 2.74 12.00 -2.84
CA TYR A 154 2.22 11.75 -1.50
C TYR A 154 1.53 12.98 -0.92
N LYS A 155 2.16 14.17 -0.97
CA LYS A 155 1.56 15.41 -0.44
C LYS A 155 0.31 15.85 -1.20
N LYS A 156 0.24 15.57 -2.50
CA LYS A 156 -0.94 15.82 -3.34
C LYS A 156 -2.08 14.83 -3.06
N LEU A 157 -1.76 13.55 -2.83
CA LEU A 157 -2.75 12.56 -2.39
C LEU A 157 -3.21 12.84 -0.95
N GLU A 158 -2.31 13.19 -0.04
CA GLU A 158 -2.62 13.60 1.33
C GLU A 158 -3.56 14.81 1.31
N SER A 159 -3.32 15.84 0.49
CA SER A 159 -4.20 17.01 0.43
C SER A 159 -5.57 16.74 -0.22
N LEU A 160 -5.67 15.78 -1.15
CA LEU A 160 -6.95 15.35 -1.75
C LEU A 160 -7.76 14.42 -0.82
N LEU A 161 -7.07 13.57 -0.04
CA LEU A 161 -7.69 12.62 0.89
C LEU A 161 -7.96 13.25 2.27
N LYS A 162 -7.21 14.27 2.68
CA LYS A 162 -7.40 14.95 3.95
C LYS A 162 -8.81 15.54 4.12
N PRO A 163 -9.47 16.15 3.11
CA PRO A 163 -10.87 16.52 3.19
C PRO A 163 -11.79 15.35 3.57
N LEU A 164 -11.64 14.17 2.95
CA LEU A 164 -12.42 12.96 3.29
C LEU A 164 -12.20 12.52 4.76
N VAL A 165 -11.02 12.78 5.32
CA VAL A 165 -10.66 12.46 6.72
C VAL A 165 -11.00 13.59 7.71
N THR A 166 -11.12 14.84 7.26
CA THR A 166 -11.24 16.06 8.10
C THR A 166 -12.65 16.65 8.10
N LEU A 167 -13.43 16.50 7.02
CA LEU A 167 -14.88 16.77 7.00
C LEU A 167 -15.66 15.88 8.00
N TYR A 168 -14.98 14.87 8.54
CA TYR A 168 -15.52 13.81 9.37
C TYR A 168 -15.14 13.86 10.84
N ILE A 169 -14.62 14.99 11.27
CA ILE A 169 -14.78 15.43 12.65
C ILE A 169 -15.66 16.70 12.58
N PRO A 170 -16.99 16.58 12.37
CA PRO A 170 -17.86 17.43 13.17
C PRO A 170 -17.48 17.18 14.64
N GLU A 171 -17.69 18.14 15.53
CA GLU A 171 -17.63 17.85 16.96
C GLU A 171 -18.66 16.73 17.23
N SER A 172 -18.18 15.49 17.37
CA SER A 172 -19.06 14.35 17.42
C SER A 172 -19.81 14.45 18.74
N ILE A 173 -21.11 14.72 18.65
CA ILE A 173 -22.01 14.83 19.82
C ILE A 173 -21.90 13.54 20.66
N CYS A 174 -21.61 12.42 20.01
CA CYS A 174 -21.13 11.20 20.62
C CYS A 174 -19.70 11.34 21.21
N PRO A 175 -19.53 11.36 22.55
CA PRO A 175 -18.22 11.53 23.18
C PRO A 175 -17.31 10.31 22.98
N ALA A 176 -17.87 9.09 22.87
CA ALA A 176 -17.10 7.86 22.65
C ALA A 176 -16.21 7.93 21.39
N VAL A 177 -16.65 8.61 20.33
CA VAL A 177 -15.89 8.77 19.09
C VAL A 177 -14.71 9.75 19.26
N LYS A 178 -14.81 10.68 20.21
CA LYS A 178 -13.81 11.75 20.46
C LYS A 178 -12.53 11.20 21.10
N ASP A 179 -12.67 10.20 21.97
CA ASP A 179 -11.56 9.67 22.78
C ASP A 179 -10.92 8.39 22.19
N ILE A 180 -11.61 7.70 21.26
CA ILE A 180 -11.10 6.48 20.61
C ILE A 180 -10.18 6.83 19.44
N LYS A 181 -8.98 6.23 19.40
CA LYS A 181 -8.03 6.42 18.30
C LYS A 181 -8.51 5.71 17.04
N LYS A 182 -8.28 6.36 15.89
CA LYS A 182 -8.58 5.80 14.57
C LYS A 182 -7.84 4.46 14.38
N GLY A 183 -8.56 3.42 14.00
CA GLY A 183 -8.07 2.04 13.85
C GLY A 183 -8.35 1.10 15.03
N ASP A 184 -8.74 1.64 16.19
CA ASP A 184 -9.16 0.84 17.35
C ASP A 184 -10.63 0.37 17.22
N LYS A 185 -11.06 -0.47 18.16
CA LYS A 185 -12.43 -1.00 18.22
C LYS A 185 -13.42 0.09 18.65
N LEU A 186 -14.54 0.18 17.94
CA LEU A 186 -15.66 1.05 18.26
C LEU A 186 -16.93 0.20 18.36
N SER A 187 -17.45 0.03 19.57
CA SER A 187 -18.76 -0.59 19.78
C SER A 187 -19.85 0.43 19.45
N LEU A 188 -20.80 0.06 18.60
CA LEU A 188 -21.90 0.94 18.21
C LEU A 188 -22.85 1.23 19.39
N THR A 189 -23.03 0.28 20.32
CA THR A 189 -23.77 0.51 21.57
C THR A 189 -23.11 1.56 22.46
N SER A 190 -21.77 1.63 22.54
CA SER A 190 -21.09 2.69 23.32
C SER A 190 -21.29 4.10 22.75
N CYS A 191 -21.75 4.20 21.50
CA CYS A 191 -22.12 5.47 20.87
C CYS A 191 -23.53 5.98 21.25
N GLY A 192 -24.27 5.28 22.12
CA GLY A 192 -25.66 5.63 22.47
C GLY A 192 -26.68 5.21 21.40
N LEU A 193 -26.33 4.22 20.58
CA LEU A 193 -27.26 3.58 19.65
C LEU A 193 -28.08 2.50 20.36
N ASN A 194 -29.37 2.42 20.06
CA ASN A 194 -30.22 1.30 20.47
C ASN A 194 -30.01 0.09 19.55
N GLU A 195 -30.47 -1.09 19.98
CA GLU A 195 -30.24 -2.36 19.26
C GLU A 195 -30.71 -2.35 17.79
N ARG A 196 -31.82 -1.67 17.49
CA ARG A 196 -32.33 -1.51 16.12
C ARG A 196 -31.46 -0.58 15.27
N GLU A 197 -31.01 0.53 15.84
CA GLU A 197 -30.06 1.45 15.21
C GLU A 197 -28.70 0.77 14.96
N VAL A 198 -28.18 0.01 15.93
CA VAL A 198 -26.96 -0.80 15.80
C VAL A 198 -27.11 -1.79 14.65
N GLN A 199 -28.19 -2.58 14.63
CA GLN A 199 -28.43 -3.57 13.59
C GLN A 199 -28.53 -2.93 12.20
N PHE A 200 -29.30 -1.84 12.03
CA PHE A 200 -29.46 -1.16 10.73
C PHE A 200 -28.14 -0.51 10.27
N THR A 201 -27.39 0.08 11.20
CA THR A 201 -26.06 0.67 10.92
C THR A 201 -25.05 -0.41 10.52
N PHE A 202 -25.05 -1.56 11.21
CA PHE A 202 -24.19 -2.69 10.89
C PHE A 202 -24.54 -3.31 9.53
N ASP A 203 -25.83 -3.48 9.22
CA ASP A 203 -26.30 -3.98 7.92
C ASP A 203 -25.96 -3.02 6.75
N PHE A 204 -26.07 -1.71 6.97
CA PHE A 204 -25.70 -0.70 5.97
C PHE A 204 -24.19 -0.61 5.72
N LEU A 205 -23.37 -0.76 6.77
CA LEU A 205 -21.92 -0.51 6.69
C LEU A 205 -21.10 -1.78 6.44
N VAL A 206 -21.34 -2.85 7.20
CA VAL A 206 -20.56 -4.09 7.16
C VAL A 206 -21.10 -5.01 6.08
N ASN A 207 -22.43 -5.18 6.03
CA ASN A 207 -23.09 -6.02 5.02
C ASN A 207 -23.39 -5.26 3.71
N ASN A 208 -23.10 -3.94 3.66
CA ASN A 208 -23.26 -3.06 2.51
C ASN A 208 -24.66 -3.12 1.86
N LYS A 209 -25.70 -3.36 2.68
CA LYS A 209 -27.09 -3.52 2.24
C LYS A 209 -27.73 -2.18 1.93
N THR A 210 -28.57 -2.15 0.90
CA THR A 210 -29.42 -1.00 0.59
C THR A 210 -30.57 -0.88 1.59
N TYR A 211 -31.15 0.32 1.73
CA TYR A 211 -32.31 0.53 2.60
C TYR A 211 -33.54 -0.30 2.22
N ARG A 212 -33.62 -0.77 0.96
CA ARG A 212 -34.66 -1.70 0.51
C ARG A 212 -34.42 -3.09 1.10
N GLN A 213 -33.21 -3.62 0.96
CA GLN A 213 -32.84 -4.91 1.56
C GLN A 213 -32.99 -4.93 3.09
N ILE A 214 -32.60 -3.84 3.77
CA ILE A 214 -32.81 -3.71 5.23
C ILE A 214 -34.30 -3.68 5.57
N ALA A 215 -35.12 -2.98 4.78
CA ALA A 215 -36.57 -2.93 4.96
C ALA A 215 -37.22 -4.30 4.78
N ASP A 216 -36.84 -5.01 3.71
CA ASP A 216 -37.37 -6.34 3.35
C ASP A 216 -36.97 -7.40 4.40
N GLU A 217 -35.72 -7.44 4.85
CA GLU A 217 -35.23 -8.41 5.86
C GLU A 217 -35.78 -8.16 7.27
N GLN A 218 -35.99 -6.90 7.64
CA GLN A 218 -36.44 -6.50 8.97
C GLN A 218 -37.98 -6.33 9.03
N TYR A 219 -38.69 -6.65 7.94
CA TYR A 219 -40.15 -6.54 7.80
C TYR A 219 -40.70 -5.14 8.16
N VAL A 220 -40.00 -4.07 7.75
CA VAL A 220 -40.38 -2.67 7.99
C VAL A 220 -40.48 -1.89 6.68
N SER A 221 -41.14 -0.73 6.70
CA SER A 221 -41.15 0.16 5.54
C SER A 221 -39.77 0.81 5.29
N ILE A 222 -39.46 1.11 4.03
CA ILE A 222 -38.27 1.90 3.65
C ILE A 222 -38.25 3.26 4.38
N SER A 223 -39.42 3.86 4.62
CA SER A 223 -39.56 5.11 5.39
C SER A 223 -39.13 4.93 6.86
N THR A 224 -39.40 3.77 7.45
CA THR A 224 -38.93 3.41 8.80
C THR A 224 -37.41 3.31 8.84
N VAL A 225 -36.80 2.64 7.86
CA VAL A 225 -35.32 2.54 7.73
C VAL A 225 -34.70 3.93 7.57
N LYS A 226 -35.25 4.77 6.68
CA LYS A 226 -34.79 6.16 6.50
C LYS A 226 -34.88 6.98 7.80
N LYS A 227 -35.95 6.83 8.58
CA LYS A 227 -36.12 7.53 9.86
C LYS A 227 -35.07 7.08 10.88
N VAL A 228 -34.94 5.78 11.13
CA VAL A 228 -33.94 5.23 12.06
C VAL A 228 -32.52 5.67 11.66
N MET A 229 -32.19 5.60 10.37
CA MET A 229 -30.87 6.04 9.91
C MET A 229 -30.69 7.56 10.05
N ALA A 230 -31.71 8.40 9.87
CA ALA A 230 -31.62 9.83 10.12
C ALA A 230 -31.35 10.15 11.60
N ASP A 231 -31.93 9.39 12.53
CA ASP A 231 -31.65 9.49 13.96
C ASP A 231 -30.19 9.06 14.28
N VAL A 232 -29.68 8.02 13.61
CA VAL A 232 -28.24 7.65 13.65
C VAL A 232 -27.36 8.81 13.15
N LEU A 233 -27.66 9.40 11.99
CA LEU A 233 -26.89 10.53 11.44
C LEU A 233 -26.79 11.68 12.45
N LYS A 234 -27.91 12.01 13.11
CA LYS A 234 -27.99 13.05 14.13
C LYS A 234 -27.12 12.75 15.35
N LYS A 235 -27.08 11.51 15.83
CA LYS A 235 -26.24 11.09 16.98
C LYS A 235 -24.74 11.21 16.68
N PHE A 236 -24.32 10.94 15.44
CA PHE A 236 -22.92 11.09 15.00
C PHE A 236 -22.58 12.52 14.52
N GLY A 237 -23.54 13.46 14.49
CA GLY A 237 -23.31 14.84 14.04
C GLY A 237 -23.05 14.99 12.53
N VAL A 238 -23.41 13.99 11.73
CA VAL A 238 -23.14 13.91 10.28
C VAL A 238 -24.37 14.30 9.46
N ARG A 239 -24.17 14.83 8.25
CA ARG A 239 -25.22 15.44 7.41
C ARG A 239 -25.89 14.45 6.45
N ASN A 240 -25.17 13.42 6.00
CA ASN A 240 -25.68 12.40 5.08
C ASN A 240 -25.07 11.00 5.35
N GLN A 241 -25.34 10.03 4.47
CA GLN A 241 -24.94 8.62 4.63
C GLN A 241 -23.54 8.29 4.09
N ASN A 242 -22.89 9.23 3.37
CA ASN A 242 -21.57 9.11 2.75
C ASN A 242 -20.45 9.97 3.34
N ASP A 243 -20.63 10.99 4.19
CA ASP A 243 -21.49 11.10 5.39
C ASP A 243 -21.48 9.77 6.22
N LEU A 244 -21.69 9.69 7.54
CA LEU A 244 -21.64 8.45 8.38
C LEU A 244 -20.55 7.36 8.06
N LYS A 245 -20.68 6.61 6.96
CA LYS A 245 -19.79 5.56 6.45
C LYS A 245 -18.29 5.86 6.55
N ILE A 246 -17.77 7.00 6.06
CA ILE A 246 -16.34 7.33 6.19
C ILE A 246 -15.95 7.68 7.65
N LEU A 247 -16.87 8.10 8.53
CA LEU A 247 -16.61 8.19 9.98
C LEU A 247 -16.31 6.79 10.51
N LEU A 248 -17.23 5.86 10.29
CA LEU A 248 -17.20 4.54 10.90
C LEU A 248 -16.20 3.58 10.24
N LEU A 249 -15.83 3.81 8.97
CA LEU A 249 -14.69 3.15 8.31
C LEU A 249 -13.33 3.48 8.93
N GLN A 250 -13.22 4.50 9.79
CA GLN A 250 -11.99 4.81 10.53
C GLN A 250 -11.80 3.93 11.77
N TYR A 251 -12.73 3.02 12.07
CA TYR A 251 -12.73 2.19 13.28
C TYR A 251 -13.06 0.73 12.95
N LYS A 252 -12.68 -0.19 13.84
CA LYS A 252 -13.13 -1.59 13.79
C LYS A 252 -14.50 -1.67 14.46
N ILE A 253 -15.56 -1.68 13.64
CA ILE A 253 -16.95 -1.68 14.11
C ILE A 253 -17.24 -3.00 14.83
N GLU A 254 -17.59 -2.90 16.12
CA GLU A 254 -18.20 -3.97 16.91
C GLU A 254 -19.64 -3.57 17.25
N ARG A 255 -20.49 -4.53 17.62
CA ARG A 255 -21.88 -4.24 18.02
C ARG A 255 -21.94 -3.49 19.35
#